data_AF-A0A222F037-F1
#
_entry.id   AF-A0A222F037-F1
#
_cell.length_a   1.000
_cell.length_b   1.000
_cell.length_c   1.000
_cell.angle_alpha   90.00
_cell.angle_beta   90.00
_cell.angle_gamma   90.00
#
_symmetry.space_group_name_H-M   'P 1'
#
loop_
_entity.id
_entity.type
_entity.pdbx_description
1 polymer ?
#
loop_
_entity_poly.entity_id
_entity_poly.type
_entity_poly.pdbx_seq_one_letter_code
_entity_poly.pdbx_strand_id
1 'polypeptide(L)'
;MLQESSEEKEGIQGQQVNEEKGSRTMPFINSQGPLPGIDLAPVDPYMQVTPAGEIPLVFPSTGMRATEVPKCTRVIVQGTTAHTIMDEAPVTISGPGRGMISSEVCSSSKNVKCSTKLVLQNAPSTRALMDPTVQNGKLPNSVGNTISPSQIKVMNPSA
;
A
#
# COMPACT_ATOMS: atom_id res chain seq x y z
N MET A 1 -17.83 -24.69 74.67
CA MET A 1 -18.08 -24.06 73.35
C MET A 1 -17.34 -24.93 72.35
N LEU A 2 -17.83 -26.02 71.77
CA LEU A 2 -19.14 -26.44 71.23
C LEU A 2 -19.74 -25.47 70.18
N GLN A 3 -20.10 -26.09 69.03
CA GLN A 3 -20.65 -25.60 67.73
C GLN A 3 -19.56 -25.14 66.74
N GLU A 4 -19.17 -25.85 65.66
CA GLU A 4 -19.83 -26.70 64.64
C GLU A 4 -20.97 -26.05 63.83
N SER A 5 -21.00 -26.39 62.53
CA SER A 5 -21.93 -26.03 61.43
C SER A 5 -21.58 -24.74 60.66
N SER A 6 -21.63 -24.65 59.33
CA SER A 6 -22.05 -25.59 58.28
C SER A 6 -21.61 -25.05 56.91
N GLU A 7 -21.39 -25.97 55.98
CA GLU A 7 -21.29 -25.77 54.54
C GLU A 7 -22.46 -24.96 53.98
N GLU A 8 -22.20 -24.13 52.96
CA GLU A 8 -23.19 -23.89 51.90
C GLU A 8 -22.45 -23.81 50.55
N LYS A 9 -22.59 -24.89 49.78
CA LYS A 9 -22.30 -24.92 48.36
C LYS A 9 -23.54 -24.42 47.63
N GLU A 10 -23.44 -23.29 46.94
CA GLU A 10 -24.19 -23.01 45.73
C GLU A 10 -23.16 -22.51 44.69
N GLY A 11 -23.03 -23.03 43.48
CA GLY A 11 -23.98 -23.79 42.69
C GLY A 11 -24.66 -22.89 41.66
N ILE A 12 -23.95 -22.62 40.56
CA ILE A 12 -24.53 -22.43 39.21
C ILE A 12 -25.44 -21.19 39.01
N GLN A 13 -24.94 -20.15 38.34
CA GLN A 13 -25.50 -19.69 37.06
C GLN A 13 -24.68 -18.55 36.47
N GLY A 14 -24.39 -18.68 35.17
CA GLY A 14 -23.51 -17.79 34.44
C GLY A 14 -23.96 -16.34 34.53
N GLN A 15 -23.01 -15.47 34.88
CA GLN A 15 -23.14 -14.07 34.55
C GLN A 15 -22.71 -13.91 33.09
N GLN A 16 -23.71 -14.16 32.24
CA GLN A 16 -23.96 -13.54 30.95
C GLN A 16 -22.88 -12.51 30.63
N VAL A 17 -21.95 -12.82 29.73
CA VAL A 17 -22.11 -12.47 28.31
C VAL A 17 -23.00 -11.22 28.18
N ASN A 18 -22.52 -10.11 28.72
CA ASN A 18 -22.91 -8.81 28.19
C ASN A 18 -22.15 -8.67 26.88
N GLU A 19 -22.72 -9.33 25.88
CA GLU A 19 -22.59 -9.06 24.47
C GLU A 19 -23.03 -7.60 24.27
N GLU A 20 -22.16 -6.68 24.67
CA GLU A 20 -22.25 -5.32 24.21
C GLU A 20 -22.08 -5.43 22.69
N LYS A 21 -23.19 -5.22 21.97
CA LYS A 21 -23.29 -5.09 20.52
C LYS A 21 -22.37 -3.96 20.03
N GLY A 22 -21.07 -4.14 20.16
CA GLY A 22 -20.04 -3.26 19.67
C GLY A 22 -19.64 -3.78 18.31
N SER A 23 -20.04 -3.09 17.26
CA SER A 23 -19.49 -3.29 15.92
C SER A 23 -17.97 -3.05 15.96
N ARG A 24 -17.17 -4.04 16.34
CA ARG A 24 -15.71 -4.00 16.22
C ARG A 24 -15.30 -4.30 14.78
N THR A 25 -15.62 -3.39 13.87
CA THR A 25 -15.04 -3.39 12.53
C THR A 25 -13.78 -2.53 12.56
N MET A 26 -12.63 -3.16 12.72
CA MET A 26 -11.35 -2.56 12.29
C MET A 26 -10.75 -3.33 11.11
N PRO A 27 -11.24 -3.08 9.88
CA PRO A 27 -10.46 -3.40 8.70
C PRO A 27 -10.43 -2.23 7.72
N PHE A 28 -9.26 -1.63 7.58
CA PHE A 28 -8.66 -1.31 6.27
C PHE A 28 -7.21 -0.91 6.52
N ILE A 29 -6.26 -1.80 6.21
CA ILE A 29 -4.84 -1.45 6.27
C ILE A 29 -4.19 -1.89 4.97
N ASN A 30 -3.67 -0.89 4.26
CA ASN A 30 -2.85 -1.07 3.08
C ASN A 30 -1.67 -0.11 3.22
N SER A 31 -0.49 -0.63 3.57
CA SER A 31 0.81 0.04 3.41
C SER A 31 1.56 -0.54 2.20
N GLN A 32 0.82 -0.58 1.09
CA GLN A 32 1.05 -1.12 -0.25
C GLN A 32 0.90 -2.64 -0.49
N GLY A 33 0.07 -3.35 0.31
CA GLY A 33 -0.68 -4.56 -0.09
C GLY A 33 0.08 -5.85 -0.43
N PRO A 34 -0.58 -7.05 -0.43
CA PRO A 34 0.07 -8.26 -0.90
C PRO A 34 0.42 -8.06 -2.38
N LEU A 35 1.67 -8.37 -2.72
CA LEU A 35 2.18 -8.29 -4.09
C LEU A 35 1.22 -9.00 -5.06
N PRO A 36 0.95 -8.43 -6.26
CA PRO A 36 1.65 -7.31 -6.89
C PRO A 36 0.88 -5.96 -6.81
N GLY A 37 1.40 -5.01 -6.05
CA GLY A 37 1.05 -3.59 -6.22
C GLY A 37 1.73 -3.01 -7.46
N ILE A 38 1.03 -2.15 -8.19
CA ILE A 38 1.52 -1.53 -9.42
C ILE A 38 1.32 -0.03 -9.34
N ASP A 39 2.37 0.74 -9.56
CA ASP A 39 2.21 2.17 -9.81
C ASP A 39 1.82 2.37 -11.25
N LEU A 40 0.62 2.86 -11.50
CA LEU A 40 0.15 3.15 -12.84
C LEU A 40 0.08 4.66 -13.04
N ALA A 41 0.88 5.16 -13.98
CA ALA A 41 0.79 6.52 -14.47
C ALA A 41 0.25 6.48 -15.91
N PRO A 42 -1.02 6.86 -16.14
CA PRO A 42 -1.68 6.64 -17.43
C PRO A 42 -1.07 7.42 -18.60
N VAL A 43 -0.41 8.55 -18.30
CA VAL A 43 0.08 9.51 -19.31
C VAL A 43 1.56 9.76 -19.06
N ASP A 44 2.43 9.01 -19.71
CA ASP A 44 3.89 9.22 -19.71
C ASP A 44 4.34 9.70 -21.11
N PRO A 45 4.64 11.00 -21.28
CA PRO A 45 5.04 11.55 -22.57
C PRO A 45 6.51 11.19 -22.85
N TYR A 46 6.79 10.57 -23.99
CA TYR A 46 8.14 10.24 -24.42
C TYR A 46 8.37 10.67 -25.87
N MET A 47 9.64 10.86 -26.23
CA MET A 47 10.06 11.22 -27.58
C MET A 47 10.37 9.95 -28.37
N GLN A 48 9.56 9.66 -29.38
CA GLN A 48 9.82 8.57 -30.30
C GLN A 48 10.62 9.05 -31.50
N VAL A 49 11.77 8.42 -31.73
CA VAL A 49 12.55 8.64 -32.95
C VAL A 49 11.81 8.00 -34.12
N THR A 50 11.32 8.82 -35.03
CA THR A 50 10.77 8.37 -36.31
C THR A 50 11.68 8.85 -37.46
N PRO A 51 11.63 8.23 -38.65
CA PRO A 51 12.42 8.70 -39.80
C PRO A 51 12.17 10.17 -40.20
N ALA A 52 11.04 10.75 -39.79
CA ALA A 52 10.66 12.14 -40.04
C ALA A 52 11.01 13.12 -38.91
N GLY A 53 11.61 12.64 -37.81
CA GLY A 53 11.95 13.43 -36.62
C GLY A 53 11.43 12.83 -35.32
N GLU A 54 11.72 13.51 -34.21
CA GLU A 54 11.20 13.14 -32.89
C GLU A 54 9.75 13.62 -32.75
N ILE A 55 8.84 12.68 -32.49
CA ILE A 55 7.42 12.97 -32.31
C ILE A 55 7.04 12.62 -30.86
N PRO A 56 6.35 13.50 -30.13
CA PRO A 56 5.86 13.20 -28.80
C PRO A 56 4.73 12.18 -28.88
N LEU A 57 4.88 11.08 -28.15
CA LEU A 57 3.86 10.06 -27.97
C LEU A 57 3.63 9.81 -26.47
N VAL A 58 2.47 9.24 -26.16
CA VAL A 58 2.06 8.97 -24.78
C VAL A 58 1.84 7.47 -24.62
N PHE A 59 2.57 6.87 -23.70
CA PHE A 59 2.31 5.52 -23.21
C PHE A 59 2.10 5.56 -21.69
N PRO A 60 1.46 4.56 -21.09
CA PRO A 60 1.44 4.46 -19.64
C PRO A 60 2.84 4.09 -19.12
N SER A 61 3.21 4.65 -17.98
CA SER A 61 4.37 4.20 -17.21
C SER A 61 3.88 3.32 -16.05
N THR A 62 4.65 2.26 -15.79
CA THR A 62 4.30 1.25 -14.80
C THR A 62 5.47 0.97 -13.87
N GLY A 63 5.32 1.25 -12.58
CA GLY A 63 6.29 0.87 -11.54
C GLY A 63 5.86 -0.44 -10.86
N MET A 64 6.79 -1.39 -10.72
CA MET A 64 6.51 -2.64 -10.01
C MET A 64 6.80 -2.49 -8.53
N ARG A 65 5.78 -2.58 -7.65
CA ARG A 65 6.01 -2.46 -6.20
C ARG A 65 6.76 -3.64 -5.60
N ALA A 66 6.73 -4.78 -6.28
CA ALA A 66 7.49 -5.97 -5.88
C ALA A 66 9.01 -5.77 -5.93
N THR A 67 9.50 -4.80 -6.71
CA THR A 67 10.95 -4.55 -6.88
C THR A 67 11.44 -3.37 -6.05
N GLU A 68 10.60 -2.79 -5.19
CA GLU A 68 11.01 -1.68 -4.33
C GLU A 68 12.04 -2.09 -3.31
N VAL A 69 12.91 -1.15 -2.97
CA VAL A 69 13.90 -1.33 -1.91
C VAL A 69 13.27 -0.88 -0.59
N PRO A 70 12.84 -1.81 0.29
CA PRO A 70 12.14 -1.44 1.51
C PRO A 70 13.09 -0.81 2.53
N LYS A 71 12.64 0.28 3.15
CA LYS A 71 13.31 0.96 4.27
C LYS A 71 12.73 0.55 5.61
N CYS A 72 11.46 0.14 5.65
CA CYS A 72 10.83 -0.40 6.85
C CYS A 72 10.88 -1.93 6.88
N THR A 73 11.97 -2.49 7.43
CA THR A 73 12.17 -3.95 7.51
C THR A 73 11.57 -4.58 8.77
N ARG A 74 11.14 -3.76 9.75
CA ARG A 74 10.66 -4.24 11.06
C ARG A 74 9.15 -4.49 11.10
N VAL A 75 8.40 -3.92 10.16
CA VAL A 75 6.94 -4.01 10.11
C VAL A 75 6.56 -4.75 8.84
N ILE A 76 5.87 -5.87 8.99
CA ILE A 76 5.37 -6.68 7.88
C ILE A 76 3.86 -6.49 7.80
N VAL A 77 3.38 -6.08 6.63
CA VAL A 77 1.96 -5.87 6.33
C VAL A 77 1.63 -6.72 5.11
N GLN A 78 0.61 -7.57 5.25
CA GLN A 78 0.09 -8.40 4.15
C GLN A 78 1.17 -9.27 3.46
N GLY A 79 2.15 -9.76 4.23
CA GLY A 79 3.18 -10.68 3.77
C GLY A 79 4.43 -10.03 3.16
N THR A 80 4.48 -8.69 3.08
CA THR A 80 5.66 -7.92 2.65
C THR A 80 6.04 -6.87 3.69
N THR A 81 7.26 -6.33 3.60
CA THR A 81 7.67 -5.15 4.38
C THR A 81 6.72 -4.00 4.12
N ALA A 82 6.37 -3.23 5.16
CA ALA A 82 5.47 -2.10 5.01
C ALA A 82 6.10 -0.98 4.17
N HIS A 83 5.36 -0.45 3.20
CA HIS A 83 5.83 0.65 2.37
C HIS A 83 5.58 2.01 3.03
N THR A 84 6.57 2.88 2.89
CA THR A 84 6.71 4.21 3.44
C THR A 84 7.13 5.18 2.34
N ILE A 85 7.06 6.48 2.61
CA ILE A 85 7.48 7.51 1.64
C ILE A 85 8.95 7.40 1.21
N MET A 86 9.79 6.69 1.98
CA MET A 86 11.21 6.52 1.67
C MET A 86 11.48 5.37 0.69
N ASP A 87 10.47 4.59 0.36
CA ASP A 87 10.60 3.47 -0.55
C ASP A 87 10.53 3.95 -2.00
N GLU A 88 11.37 3.33 -2.83
CA GLU A 88 11.56 3.71 -4.22
C GLU A 88 11.70 2.44 -5.07
N ALA A 89 10.90 2.36 -6.13
CA ALA A 89 11.07 1.37 -7.17
C ALA A 89 12.23 1.81 -8.06
N PRO A 90 13.27 0.98 -8.25
CA PRO A 90 14.47 1.40 -8.97
C PRO A 90 14.22 1.61 -10.47
N VAL A 91 13.23 0.94 -11.05
CA VAL A 91 12.96 0.96 -12.50
C VAL A 91 11.45 0.93 -12.77
N THR A 92 11.00 1.83 -13.65
CA THR A 92 9.69 1.81 -14.30
C THR A 92 9.76 1.16 -15.68
N ILE A 93 8.66 0.52 -16.06
CA ILE A 93 8.41 0.10 -17.44
C ILE A 93 7.68 1.25 -18.11
N SER A 94 8.39 1.98 -18.96
CA SER A 94 7.92 3.20 -19.63
C SER A 94 8.05 3.03 -21.16
N GLY A 95 7.66 4.06 -21.93
CA GLY A 95 7.71 4.01 -23.40
C GLY A 95 9.11 3.67 -23.96
N PRO A 96 9.21 3.25 -25.22
CA PRO A 96 10.48 2.79 -25.83
C PRO A 96 11.52 3.90 -26.04
N GLY A 97 11.19 5.16 -25.75
CA GLY A 97 12.04 6.32 -25.95
C GLY A 97 12.30 7.09 -24.65
N ARG A 98 12.99 8.22 -24.76
CA ARG A 98 13.32 9.07 -23.62
C ARG A 98 12.09 9.86 -23.19
N GLY A 99 11.87 10.00 -21.88
CA GLY A 99 10.84 10.87 -21.32
C GLY A 99 11.02 12.31 -21.81
N MET A 100 9.92 12.97 -22.17
CA MET A 100 9.92 14.36 -22.64
C MET A 100 10.54 15.31 -21.62
N ILE A 101 10.26 15.08 -20.34
CA ILE A 101 10.66 15.95 -19.23
C ILE A 101 11.90 15.38 -18.53
N SER A 102 11.89 14.09 -18.22
CA SER A 102 12.99 13.45 -17.48
C SER A 102 14.21 13.18 -18.34
N SER A 103 14.06 13.11 -19.66
CA SER A 103 15.10 12.73 -20.63
C SER A 103 15.69 11.32 -20.42
N GLU A 104 15.10 10.54 -19.52
CA GLU A 104 15.46 9.16 -19.15
C GLU A 104 14.47 8.18 -19.81
N VAL A 105 14.94 7.00 -20.22
CA VAL A 105 14.07 6.00 -20.88
C VAL A 105 13.22 5.27 -19.86
N CYS A 106 13.87 4.77 -18.81
CA CYS A 106 13.25 4.19 -17.63
C CYS A 106 13.97 4.75 -16.41
N SER A 107 13.25 5.04 -15.34
CA SER A 107 13.83 5.57 -14.11
C SER A 107 13.00 5.15 -12.90
N SER A 108 13.23 5.75 -11.74
CA SER A 108 12.58 5.32 -10.51
C SER A 108 11.10 5.75 -10.40
N SER A 109 10.37 5.07 -9.51
CA SER A 109 9.04 5.46 -9.05
C SER A 109 9.00 5.58 -7.53
N LYS A 110 8.28 6.57 -7.01
CA LYS A 110 8.07 6.74 -5.56
C LYS A 110 6.74 7.45 -5.26
N ASN A 111 6.24 7.29 -4.03
CA ASN A 111 5.08 8.06 -3.57
C ASN A 111 5.49 9.48 -3.15
N VAL A 112 4.65 10.46 -3.46
CA VAL A 112 4.84 11.87 -3.06
C VAL A 112 4.07 12.20 -1.78
N LYS A 113 2.94 11.52 -1.55
CA LYS A 113 2.14 11.68 -0.34
C LYS A 113 2.16 10.40 0.50
N CYS A 114 1.73 10.56 1.73
CA CYS A 114 1.73 9.52 2.74
C CYS A 114 0.65 9.80 3.80
N SER A 115 0.53 8.89 4.76
CA SER A 115 -0.34 9.03 5.91
C SER A 115 0.20 10.03 6.93
N THR A 116 -0.65 10.96 7.35
CA THR A 116 -0.33 11.91 8.43
C THR A 116 -0.50 11.31 9.82
N LYS A 117 -1.11 10.11 9.93
CA LYS A 117 -1.44 9.47 11.20
C LYS A 117 -0.62 8.22 11.49
N LEU A 118 -0.24 7.48 10.44
CA LEU A 118 0.49 6.21 10.57
C LEU A 118 1.95 6.42 10.21
N VAL A 119 2.82 6.34 11.21
CA VAL A 119 4.28 6.43 11.06
C VAL A 119 4.88 5.07 11.38
N LEU A 120 5.64 4.51 10.43
CA LEU A 120 6.32 3.23 10.52
C LEU A 120 7.82 3.48 10.43
N GLN A 121 8.57 3.11 11.46
CA GLN A 121 10.03 3.27 11.51
C GLN A 121 10.51 4.70 11.17
N ASN A 122 9.90 5.69 11.81
CA ASN A 122 10.19 7.12 11.65
C ASN A 122 9.86 7.70 10.26
N ALA A 123 9.13 6.97 9.42
CA ALA A 123 8.62 7.46 8.15
C ALA A 123 7.10 7.24 8.03
N PRO A 124 6.36 8.19 7.45
CA PRO A 124 4.93 8.04 7.26
C PRO A 124 4.63 6.93 6.23
N SER A 125 3.65 6.08 6.55
CA SER A 125 3.20 4.98 5.71
C SER A 125 2.49 5.49 4.46
N THR A 126 2.72 4.85 3.32
CA THR A 126 1.98 5.15 2.07
C THR A 126 0.68 4.37 2.00
N ARG A 127 -0.28 4.83 1.19
CA ARG A 127 -1.61 4.24 0.99
C ARG A 127 -1.89 4.09 -0.50
N ALA A 128 -2.32 2.90 -0.90
CA ALA A 128 -2.75 2.67 -2.28
C ALA A 128 -3.93 3.57 -2.65
N LEU A 129 -3.97 3.97 -3.93
CA LEU A 129 -4.96 4.83 -4.59
C LEU A 129 -5.14 6.26 -4.02
N MET A 130 -4.62 6.54 -2.82
CA MET A 130 -4.76 7.84 -2.15
C MET A 130 -3.50 8.68 -2.24
N ASP A 131 -2.33 8.03 -2.35
CA ASP A 131 -1.05 8.71 -2.41
C ASP A 131 -0.50 8.69 -3.84
N PRO A 132 -0.43 9.85 -4.53
CA PRO A 132 0.08 9.92 -5.90
C PRO A 132 1.54 9.49 -5.95
N THR A 133 1.88 8.84 -7.05
CA THR A 133 3.22 8.40 -7.39
C THR A 133 3.79 9.26 -8.48
N VAL A 134 5.08 9.48 -8.42
CA VAL A 134 5.86 10.08 -9.50
C VAL A 134 6.66 9.00 -10.16
N GLN A 135 6.69 9.02 -11.49
CA GLN A 135 7.31 7.99 -12.29
C GLN A 135 8.27 8.56 -13.32
N ASN A 136 9.21 7.70 -13.69
CA ASN A 136 10.12 7.89 -14.82
C ASN A 136 10.96 9.17 -14.70
N GLY A 137 11.56 9.42 -13.52
CA GLY A 137 12.63 10.40 -13.39
C GLY A 137 12.78 11.03 -12.01
N LYS A 138 13.97 11.56 -11.73
CA LYS A 138 14.19 12.50 -10.61
C LYS A 138 13.38 13.78 -10.79
N LEU A 139 13.32 14.26 -12.04
CA LEU A 139 12.30 15.18 -12.50
C LEU A 139 11.16 14.33 -13.04
N PRO A 140 10.00 14.29 -12.36
CA PRO A 140 8.95 13.35 -12.67
C PRO A 140 8.36 13.61 -14.06
N ASN A 141 8.41 12.60 -14.92
CA ASN A 141 7.82 12.69 -16.26
C ASN A 141 6.32 12.45 -16.22
N SER A 142 5.86 11.64 -15.27
CA SER A 142 4.44 11.33 -15.08
C SER A 142 4.05 11.23 -13.62
N VAL A 143 2.77 11.48 -13.37
CA VAL A 143 2.12 11.31 -12.06
C VAL A 143 1.05 10.23 -12.21
N GLY A 144 1.10 9.26 -11.32
CA GLY A 144 0.19 8.12 -11.27
C GLY A 144 -0.35 7.90 -9.87
N ASN A 145 -0.94 6.73 -9.68
CA ASN A 145 -1.35 6.21 -8.38
C ASN A 145 -0.90 4.77 -8.22
N THR A 146 -0.65 4.35 -6.99
CA THR A 146 -0.43 2.93 -6.68
C THR A 146 -1.76 2.19 -6.67
N ILE A 147 -1.90 1.18 -7.51
CA ILE A 147 -3.01 0.23 -7.51
C ILE A 147 -2.51 -1.02 -6.81
N SER A 148 -3.06 -1.32 -5.64
CA SER A 148 -2.74 -2.54 -4.92
C SER A 148 -4.03 -3.20 -4.46
N PRO A 149 -4.21 -4.52 -4.66
CA PRO A 149 -5.31 -5.22 -4.03
C PRO A 149 -5.14 -5.10 -2.51
N SER A 150 -6.17 -4.68 -1.79
CA SER A 150 -6.18 -4.76 -0.33
C SER A 150 -7.52 -5.32 0.10
N GLN A 151 -7.52 -6.57 0.56
CA GLN A 151 -8.73 -7.24 1.00
C GLN A 151 -9.14 -6.73 2.39
N ILE A 152 -10.39 -6.26 2.49
CA ILE A 152 -10.96 -5.68 3.72
C ILE A 152 -11.64 -6.76 4.57
N LYS A 153 -12.19 -7.80 3.95
CA LYS A 153 -12.96 -8.83 4.63
C LYS A 153 -13.18 -10.02 3.70
N VAL A 154 -13.19 -11.22 4.25
CA VAL A 154 -13.57 -12.46 3.55
C VAL A 154 -15.09 -12.43 3.34
N MET A 155 -15.52 -12.61 2.09
CA MET A 155 -16.91 -12.95 1.77
C MET A 155 -17.20 -14.33 2.38
N ASN A 156 -18.17 -14.43 3.28
CA ASN A 156 -18.63 -15.73 3.77
C ASN A 156 -19.52 -16.37 2.68
N PRO A 157 -19.16 -17.53 2.09
CA PRO A 157 -19.99 -18.19 1.08
C PRO A 157 -21.19 -18.97 1.65
N SER A 158 -21.42 -19.01 2.97
CA SER A 158 -22.61 -19.61 3.56
C SER A 158 -23.42 -18.61 4.39
N ALA A 159 -24.56 -18.19 3.86
CA ALA A 159 -25.71 -17.65 4.60
C ALA A 159 -26.84 -18.68 4.52
#